data_AF-A0A329WRD8-F1
#
_entry.id   AF-A0A329WRD8-F1
#
_cell.length_a   1.000
_cell.length_b   1.000
_cell.length_c   1.000
_cell.angle_alpha   90.00
_cell.angle_beta   90.00
_cell.angle_gamma   90.00
#
_symmetry.space_group_name_H-M   'P 1'
#
loop_
_entity.id
_entity.type
_entity.pdbx_description
1 polymer ?
#
loop_
_entity_poly.entity_id
_entity_poly.type
_entity_poly.pdbx_seq_one_letter_code
_entity_poly.pdbx_strand_id
1 'polypeptide(L)'
;MAGAPGQGSFYTTIRAVERSGYSKEGVFKGLQVIPHKDFGYRPGMTAYRVLEDTPAAFGIVRANPHAGSGGLPQIVIEKYDGILEPLYSVKLK
;
A
#
# COMPACT_ATOMS: atom_id res chain seq x y z
N MET A 1 -4.83 3.21 -0.36
CA MET A 1 -4.96 1.77 -0.61
C MET A 1 -3.91 1.01 0.19
N ALA A 2 -4.28 -0.06 0.90
CA ALA A 2 -3.35 -0.95 1.60
C ALA A 2 -3.29 -2.32 0.93
N GLY A 3 -2.23 -3.10 1.16
CA GLY A 3 -2.11 -4.45 0.62
C GLY A 3 -3.11 -5.42 1.27
N ALA A 4 -3.82 -6.20 0.46
CA ALA A 4 -4.92 -7.08 0.88
C ALA A 4 -4.56 -8.57 0.72
N PRO A 5 -4.98 -9.46 1.64
CA PRO A 5 -5.91 -9.22 2.75
C PRO A 5 -5.29 -8.44 3.91
N GLY A 6 -6.12 -7.78 4.72
CA GLY A 6 -5.70 -7.04 5.91
C GLY A 6 -5.26 -5.60 5.65
N GLN A 7 -4.99 -4.86 6.73
CA GLN A 7 -4.36 -3.54 6.69
C GLN A 7 -3.37 -3.40 7.83
N GLY A 8 -2.46 -2.45 7.68
CA GLY A 8 -1.67 -1.87 8.76
C GLY A 8 -1.56 -0.37 8.49
N SER A 9 -0.61 0.30 9.13
CA SER A 9 -0.48 1.77 9.05
C SER A 9 0.01 2.33 7.71
N PHE A 10 0.24 1.48 6.69
CA PHE A 10 0.86 1.88 5.43
C PHE A 10 -0.13 1.79 4.26
N TYR A 11 -0.25 2.91 3.56
CA TYR A 11 -1.16 3.09 2.44
C TYR A 11 -0.43 3.72 1.24
N THR A 12 -1.03 3.62 0.06
CA THR A 12 -0.59 4.32 -1.16
C THR A 12 -1.78 4.89 -1.92
N THR A 13 -1.55 5.59 -3.02
CA THR A 13 -2.61 6.14 -3.88
C THR A 13 -3.08 5.12 -4.91
N ILE A 14 -4.31 5.26 -5.41
CA ILE A 14 -4.81 4.43 -6.51
C ILE A 14 -3.93 4.56 -7.77
N ARG A 15 -3.46 5.78 -8.06
CA ARG A 15 -2.55 6.07 -9.17
C ARG A 15 -1.24 5.30 -9.09
N ALA A 16 -0.73 5.02 -7.89
CA ALA A 16 0.47 4.21 -7.71
C ALA A 16 0.23 2.74 -8.13
N VAL A 17 -0.93 2.19 -7.79
CA VAL A 17 -1.35 0.84 -8.19
C VAL A 17 -1.55 0.76 -9.70
N GLU A 18 -2.21 1.75 -10.29
CA GLU A 18 -2.41 1.86 -11.74
C GLU A 18 -1.10 1.96 -12.52
N ARG A 19 -0.18 2.83 -12.09
CA ARG A 19 1.15 2.99 -12.72
C ARG A 19 2.01 1.73 -12.62
N SER A 20 1.75 0.90 -11.63
CA SER A 20 2.38 -0.41 -11.48
C SER A 20 1.76 -1.48 -12.38
N GLY A 21 0.79 -1.12 -13.23
CA GLY A 21 0.09 -2.05 -14.12
C GLY A 21 -0.74 -3.09 -13.37
N TYR A 22 -1.10 -2.81 -12.11
CA TYR A 22 -1.70 -3.79 -11.18
C TYR A 22 -0.82 -5.03 -10.94
N SER A 23 0.50 -4.98 -11.19
CA SER A 23 1.42 -6.09 -10.87
C SER A 23 1.71 -6.13 -9.37
N LYS A 24 1.69 -7.33 -8.77
CA LYS A 24 2.15 -7.52 -7.38
C LYS A 24 3.58 -7.00 -7.21
N GLU A 25 4.50 -7.48 -8.05
CA GLU A 25 5.89 -7.10 -8.00
C GLU A 25 6.05 -5.59 -8.22
N GLY A 26 5.34 -5.01 -9.20
CA GLY A 26 5.38 -3.59 -9.48
C GLY A 26 4.98 -2.75 -8.27
N VAL A 27 3.84 -3.07 -7.65
CA VAL A 27 3.34 -2.35 -6.47
C VAL A 27 4.27 -2.53 -5.29
N PHE A 28 4.60 -3.77 -4.91
CA PHE A 28 5.32 -4.00 -3.66
C PHE A 28 6.81 -3.67 -3.75
N LYS A 29 7.47 -3.85 -4.90
CA LYS A 29 8.85 -3.36 -5.08
C LYS A 29 8.90 -1.84 -5.18
N GLY A 30 7.89 -1.22 -5.81
CA GLY A 30 7.76 0.24 -5.85
C GLY A 30 7.47 0.87 -4.49
N LEU A 31 6.88 0.11 -3.56
CA LEU A 31 6.69 0.47 -2.16
C LEU A 31 7.79 -0.11 -1.23
N GLN A 32 8.82 -0.75 -1.79
CA GLN A 32 9.92 -1.40 -1.05
C GLN A 32 9.45 -2.30 0.10
N VAL A 33 8.41 -3.10 -0.15
CA VAL A 33 7.90 -4.11 0.77
C VAL A 33 8.57 -5.44 0.44
N ILE A 34 9.10 -6.11 1.46
CA ILE A 34 9.66 -7.47 1.32
C ILE A 34 8.49 -8.47 1.25
N PRO A 35 8.50 -9.43 0.32
CA PRO A 35 7.47 -10.46 0.27
C PRO A 35 7.50 -11.33 1.53
N HIS A 36 6.35 -11.88 1.91
CA HIS A 36 6.31 -12.89 2.95
C HIS A 36 7.09 -14.14 2.50
N LYS A 37 7.83 -14.77 3.42
CA LYS A 37 8.66 -15.94 3.11
C LYS A 37 7.87 -17.08 2.46
N ASP A 38 6.71 -17.40 3.03
CA ASP A 38 5.89 -18.53 2.57
C ASP A 38 4.77 -18.15 1.59
N PHE A 39 4.27 -16.90 1.64
CA PHE A 39 3.08 -16.48 0.90
C PHE A 39 3.37 -15.46 -0.21
N GLY A 40 4.62 -14.99 -0.31
CA GLY A 40 5.01 -13.97 -1.26
C GLY A 40 4.33 -12.63 -1.01
N TYR A 41 4.04 -11.91 -2.10
CA TYR A 41 3.32 -10.65 -2.04
C TYR A 41 1.82 -10.85 -1.82
N ARG A 42 1.21 -9.87 -1.14
CA ARG A 42 -0.24 -9.83 -0.96
C ARG A 42 -0.95 -9.81 -2.33
N PRO A 43 -2.02 -10.59 -2.53
CA PRO A 43 -2.63 -10.76 -3.85
C PRO A 43 -3.51 -9.58 -4.30
N GLY A 44 -3.79 -8.60 -3.44
CA GLY A 44 -4.68 -7.49 -3.77
C GLY A 44 -4.33 -6.18 -3.07
N MET A 45 -5.11 -5.15 -3.36
CA MET A 45 -5.07 -3.85 -2.69
C MET A 45 -6.49 -3.41 -2.32
N THR A 46 -6.71 -2.94 -1.09
CA THR A 46 -8.00 -2.42 -0.63
C THR A 46 -7.97 -0.90 -0.58
N ALA A 47 -8.97 -0.24 -1.18
CA ALA A 47 -9.21 1.19 -1.04
C ALA A 47 -9.93 1.48 0.27
N TYR A 48 -9.59 2.61 0.90
CA TYR A 48 -10.18 3.06 2.15
C TYR A 48 -10.65 4.50 2.03
N ARG A 49 -11.79 4.81 2.65
CA ARG A 49 -12.26 6.18 2.91
C ARG A 49 -11.83 6.59 4.30
N VAL A 50 -11.27 7.79 4.42
CA VAL A 50 -11.00 8.42 5.72
C VAL A 50 -12.28 9.08 6.20
N LEU A 51 -12.71 8.77 7.43
CA LEU A 51 -14.00 9.20 7.97
C LEU A 51 -13.94 10.55 8.67
N GLU A 52 -12.76 10.97 9.12
CA GLU A 52 -12.53 12.24 9.82
C GLU A 52 -11.15 12.81 9.51
N ASP A 53 -10.93 14.09 9.80
CA ASP A 53 -9.64 14.74 9.60
C ASP A 53 -8.54 14.02 10.41
N THR A 54 -7.62 13.40 9.68
CA THR A 54 -6.64 12.47 10.24
C THR A 54 -5.22 12.94 9.91
N PRO A 55 -4.34 13.14 10.90
CA PRO A 55 -2.93 13.38 10.66
C PRO A 55 -2.31 12.20 9.90
N ALA A 56 -1.60 12.50 8.82
CA ALA A 56 -0.92 11.50 8.01
C ALA A 56 0.42 12.03 7.52
N ALA A 57 1.42 11.16 7.44
CA ALA A 57 2.66 11.45 6.73
C ALA A 57 2.54 10.99 5.27
N PHE A 58 3.13 11.75 4.36
CA PHE A 58 3.17 11.43 2.93
C PHE A 58 4.59 11.59 2.39
N GLY A 59 5.04 10.64 1.58
CA GLY A 59 6.37 10.71 0.98
C GLY A 59 6.58 9.73 -0.17
N ILE A 60 7.73 9.84 -0.84
CA ILE A 60 8.15 8.89 -1.86
C ILE A 60 9.06 7.83 -1.23
N VAL A 61 8.74 6.56 -1.46
CA VAL A 61 9.47 5.45 -0.88
C VAL A 61 10.85 5.31 -1.49
N ARG A 62 11.90 5.38 -0.65
CA ARG A 62 13.32 5.25 -1.06
C ARG A 62 14.23 4.56 -0.03
N ALA A 63 13.78 4.39 1.22
CA ALA A 63 14.64 4.01 2.34
C ALA A 63 15.14 2.56 2.32
N ASN A 64 14.44 1.65 1.63
CA ASN A 64 14.70 0.21 1.65
C ASN A 64 15.11 -0.32 0.26
N PRO A 65 16.26 0.09 -0.31
CA PRO A 65 16.65 -0.24 -1.70
C PRO A 65 16.80 -1.75 -1.96
N HIS A 66 17.06 -2.54 -0.93
CA HIS A 66 17.16 -4.00 -1.03
C HIS A 66 15.79 -4.68 -1.21
N ALA A 67 14.69 -4.01 -0.87
CA ALA A 67 13.33 -4.54 -1.00
C ALA A 67 12.65 -4.19 -2.33
N GLY A 68 13.28 -3.32 -3.13
CA GLY A 68 12.77 -2.93 -4.45
C GLY A 68 13.24 -1.56 -4.89
N SER A 69 12.85 -1.18 -6.11
CA SER A 69 13.23 0.10 -6.73
C SER A 69 12.71 1.32 -5.99
N GLY A 70 11.66 1.19 -5.19
CA GLY A 70 10.98 2.34 -4.62
C GLY A 70 10.30 3.20 -5.68
N GLY A 71 10.09 4.47 -5.34
CA GLY A 71 9.58 5.49 -6.25
C GLY A 71 8.06 5.67 -6.26
N LEU A 72 7.30 4.80 -5.59
CA LEU A 72 5.87 5.01 -5.39
C LEU A 72 5.61 5.88 -4.15
N PRO A 73 4.51 6.66 -4.14
CA PRO A 73 4.10 7.41 -2.96
C PRO A 73 3.60 6.47 -1.86
N GLN A 74 3.88 6.80 -0.61
CA GLN A 74 3.38 6.13 0.57
C GLN A 74 2.74 7.16 1.51
N ILE A 75 1.66 6.73 2.15
CA ILE A 75 0.93 7.44 3.19
C ILE A 75 1.06 6.60 4.44
N VAL A 76 1.37 7.21 5.58
CA VAL A 76 1.38 6.55 6.89
C VAL A 76 0.29 7.16 7.75
N ILE A 77 -0.60 6.30 8.26
CA ILE A 77 -1.66 6.64 9.21
C ILE A 77 -1.49 5.70 10.39
N GLU A 78 -0.90 6.18 11.49
CA GLU A 78 -0.57 5.32 12.64
C GLU A 78 -1.81 4.84 13.39
N LYS A 79 -2.75 5.75 13.67
CA LYS A 79 -3.99 5.49 14.41
C LYS A 79 -5.17 5.23 13.47
N TYR A 80 -5.05 4.24 12.59
CA TYR A 80 -6.04 3.97 11.54
C TYR A 80 -7.31 3.26 12.04
N ASP A 81 -7.31 2.72 13.26
CA ASP A 81 -8.42 1.96 13.80
C ASP A 81 -9.67 2.82 13.99
N GLY A 82 -10.80 2.38 13.45
CA GLY A 82 -12.10 3.06 13.56
C GLY A 82 -12.29 4.28 12.64
N ILE A 83 -11.23 4.79 12.01
CA ILE A 83 -11.28 6.01 11.19
C ILE A 83 -11.17 5.75 9.68
N LEU A 84 -10.93 4.49 9.29
CA LEU A 84 -10.85 4.07 7.90
C LEU A 84 -11.91 3.02 7.56
N GLU A 85 -12.73 3.33 6.56
CA GLU A 85 -13.75 2.43 6.03
C GLU A 85 -13.25 1.75 4.74
N PRO A 86 -13.20 0.40 4.65
CA PRO A 86 -12.84 -0.29 3.42
C PRO A 86 -13.95 -0.11 2.37
N LEU A 87 -13.56 0.32 1.17
CA LEU A 87 -14.52 0.56 0.07
C LEU A 87 -14.60 -0.64 -0.88
N TYR A 88 -13.48 -1.02 -1.47
CA TYR A 88 -13.38 -2.13 -2.42
C TYR A 88 -11.96 -2.66 -2.47
N SER A 89 -11.80 -3.89 -2.98
CA SER A 89 -10.49 -4.50 -3.20
C SER A 89 -10.28 -4.81 -4.68
N VAL A 90 -9.06 -4.57 -5.16
CA VAL A 90 -8.61 -4.96 -6.50
C VAL A 90 -7.65 -6.13 -6.39
N LYS A 91 -7.78 -7.10 -7.29
CA LYS A 91 -6.80 -8.18 -7.43
C LYS A 91 -5.61 -7.69 -8.23
N LEU A 92 -4.42 -7.96 -7.74
CA LEU A 92 -3.18 -7.73 -8.47
C LEU A 92 -2.86 -8.94 -9.36
N LYS A 93 -2.27 -8.66 -10.51
CA LYS A 93 -1.75 -9.63 -11.48
C LYS A 93 -0.48 -10.26 -10.91
#